data_AF-A0A914WX32-F1
#
_entry.id   AF-A0A914WX32-F1
#
_cell.length_a   1.000
_cell.length_b   1.000
_cell.length_c   1.000
_cell.angle_alpha   90.00
_cell.angle_beta   90.00
_cell.angle_gamma   90.00
#
_symmetry.space_group_name_H-M   'P 1'
#
loop_
_entity.id
_entity.type
_entity.pdbx_description
1 polymer ?
#
loop_
_entity_poly.entity_id
_entity_poly.type
_entity_poly.pdbx_seq_one_letter_code
_entity_poly.pdbx_strand_id
1 'polypeptide(L)'
;MAVKMCLSEEQMRLGGTSFESWLYRYLFPPVFAVGLIGNIANLCVLLSPKMRNRANNLLSALAFVDMAFLLAMLPHSLANYTDLATNYYFRLAYLWSKLNVNWVANWLSAAAVWIVLAVCVDRNMGVKSPLYSRKDWASGRMVVLLVLICAFTGLLTSYNFFGYHCFRTYLCQNTQLYSVCYSIASESWRGNRTNPYSHGIREYVKVSIVANVLLVVAFPIFALIALNTALLRELRKQINHPLLQHKHSVSSRKRSSSTVSIDRSQELKVAITVCAIVGCFILTQGPSGVILVWHLASGSTPTTSPFFYNLRSAANFLVIFYYIHVLKYHGKDSVHG
;
A
#
# COMPACT_ATOMS: atom_id res chain seq x y z
N MET A 1 -14.60 35.64 -17.48
CA MET A 1 -13.86 36.80 -16.91
C MET A 1 -12.48 36.33 -16.49
N ALA A 2 -11.43 36.78 -17.17
CA ALA A 2 -10.05 36.54 -16.73
C ALA A 2 -9.78 37.43 -15.50
N VAL A 3 -9.45 36.81 -14.38
CA VAL A 3 -9.10 37.54 -13.14
C VAL A 3 -7.69 38.11 -13.32
N LYS A 4 -7.55 39.44 -13.18
CA LYS A 4 -6.25 40.14 -13.34
C LYS A 4 -5.27 39.93 -12.17
N MET A 5 -5.69 39.26 -11.11
CA MET A 5 -4.83 38.93 -9.98
C MET A 5 -3.77 37.91 -10.40
N CYS A 6 -2.52 38.17 -10.07
CA CYS A 6 -1.39 37.26 -10.25
C CYS A 6 -0.93 36.75 -8.88
N LEU A 7 -0.60 35.46 -8.79
CA LEU A 7 -0.11 34.81 -7.59
C LEU A 7 1.42 34.88 -7.50
N SER A 8 1.95 34.96 -6.29
CA SER A 8 3.39 34.78 -6.04
C SER A 8 3.82 33.33 -6.28
N GLU A 9 5.13 33.09 -6.45
CA GLU A 9 5.66 31.73 -6.64
C GLU A 9 5.31 30.79 -5.48
N GLU A 10 5.31 31.31 -4.25
CA GLU A 10 4.91 30.54 -3.08
C GLU A 10 3.44 30.10 -3.14
N GLN A 11 2.55 30.99 -3.61
CA GLN A 11 1.13 30.69 -3.79
C GLN A 11 0.86 29.74 -4.98
N MET A 12 1.81 29.64 -5.92
CA MET A 12 1.73 28.71 -7.04
C MET A 12 2.20 27.30 -6.70
N ARG A 13 2.76 27.06 -5.50
CA ARG A 13 3.18 25.71 -5.08
C ARG A 13 2.01 24.72 -5.17
N LEU A 14 2.30 23.53 -5.70
CA LEU A 14 1.32 22.44 -5.85
C LEU A 14 1.25 21.53 -4.62
N GLY A 15 2.30 21.55 -3.78
CA GLY A 15 2.30 20.97 -2.44
C GLY A 15 1.58 21.86 -1.44
N GLY A 16 0.91 21.27 -0.46
CA GLY A 16 0.09 22.03 0.51
C GLY A 16 0.92 22.69 1.60
N THR A 17 1.94 22.03 2.13
CA THR A 17 2.83 22.60 3.16
C THR A 17 4.31 22.43 2.80
N SER A 18 5.16 23.24 3.44
CA SER A 18 6.63 23.12 3.32
C SER A 18 7.12 21.74 3.74
N PHE A 19 6.47 21.13 4.75
CA PHE A 19 6.78 19.79 5.21
C PHE A 19 6.45 18.71 4.17
N GLU A 20 5.25 18.77 3.57
CA GLU A 20 4.89 17.87 2.45
C GLU A 20 5.88 18.02 1.30
N SER A 21 6.21 19.26 0.93
CA SER A 21 7.16 19.55 -0.13
C SER A 21 8.53 18.93 0.17
N TRP A 22 9.00 19.02 1.42
CA TRP A 22 10.28 18.43 1.83
C TRP A 22 10.27 16.90 1.71
N LEU A 23 9.21 16.23 2.18
CA LEU A 23 9.05 14.78 2.09
C LEU A 23 9.13 14.29 0.64
N TYR A 24 8.34 14.89 -0.24
CA TYR A 24 8.25 14.44 -1.64
C TYR A 24 9.43 14.89 -2.51
N ARG A 25 10.14 15.97 -2.14
CA ARG A 25 11.30 16.46 -2.90
C ARG A 25 12.62 15.79 -2.50
N TYR A 26 12.81 15.50 -1.22
CA TYR A 26 14.10 14.99 -0.71
C TYR A 26 14.04 13.54 -0.25
N LEU A 27 12.95 13.12 0.40
CA LEU A 27 12.84 11.77 0.96
C LEU A 27 12.28 10.76 -0.06
N PHE A 28 11.37 11.17 -0.94
CA PHE A 28 10.79 10.27 -1.93
C PHE A 28 11.80 9.73 -2.96
N PRO A 29 12.71 10.53 -3.57
CA PRO A 29 13.63 10.00 -4.58
C PRO A 29 14.50 8.81 -4.14
N PRO A 30 15.17 8.83 -2.95
CA PRO A 30 15.92 7.66 -2.50
C PRO A 30 15.01 6.46 -2.19
N VAL A 31 13.82 6.71 -1.62
CA VAL A 31 12.80 5.68 -1.37
C VAL A 31 12.36 5.01 -2.68
N PHE A 32 12.10 5.80 -3.71
CA PHE A 32 11.74 5.35 -5.05
C PHE A 32 12.87 4.52 -5.67
N ALA A 33 14.11 5.00 -5.63
CA ALA A 33 15.25 4.29 -6.20
C ALA A 33 15.48 2.93 -5.53
N VAL A 34 15.54 2.90 -4.19
CA VAL A 34 15.73 1.65 -3.43
C VAL A 34 14.56 0.69 -3.65
N GLY A 35 13.32 1.19 -3.59
CA GLY A 35 12.12 0.39 -3.81
C GLY A 35 12.05 -0.20 -5.22
N LEU A 36 12.40 0.58 -6.25
CA LEU A 36 12.39 0.13 -7.63
C LEU A 36 13.49 -0.92 -7.87
N ILE A 37 14.74 -0.64 -7.48
CA ILE A 37 15.86 -1.57 -7.64
C ILE A 37 15.60 -2.88 -6.89
N GLY A 38 15.14 -2.80 -5.64
CA GLY A 38 14.84 -3.96 -4.81
C GLY A 38 13.74 -4.84 -5.40
N ASN A 39 12.64 -4.25 -5.89
CA ASN A 39 11.57 -5.02 -6.52
C ASN A 39 11.96 -5.59 -7.90
N ILE A 40 12.77 -4.88 -8.69
CA ILE A 40 13.33 -5.42 -9.95
C ILE A 40 14.21 -6.64 -9.65
N ALA A 41 15.15 -6.53 -8.72
CA ALA A 41 16.04 -7.64 -8.35
C ALA A 41 15.24 -8.87 -7.88
N ASN A 42 14.25 -8.66 -7.02
CA ASN A 42 13.37 -9.74 -6.56
C ASN A 42 12.56 -10.36 -7.72
N LEU A 43 12.02 -9.54 -8.62
CA LEU A 43 11.30 -10.04 -9.79
C LEU A 43 12.21 -10.89 -10.69
N CYS A 44 13.44 -10.46 -10.95
CA CYS A 44 14.42 -11.21 -11.74
C CYS A 44 14.74 -12.57 -11.13
N VAL A 45 14.90 -12.66 -9.81
CA VAL A 45 15.17 -13.93 -9.11
C VAL A 45 13.95 -14.85 -9.16
N LEU A 46 12.75 -14.32 -8.92
CA LEU A 46 11.53 -15.13 -8.84
C LEU A 46 11.02 -15.63 -10.20
N LEU A 47 11.28 -14.88 -11.28
CA LEU A 47 10.95 -15.29 -12.65
C LEU A 47 11.93 -16.31 -13.24
N SER A 48 13.03 -16.61 -12.56
CA SER A 48 13.99 -17.62 -13.00
C SER A 48 13.29 -18.99 -13.16
N PRO A 49 13.53 -19.75 -14.26
CA PRO A 49 12.88 -21.03 -14.51
C PRO A 49 13.02 -22.03 -13.35
N LYS A 50 14.13 -21.95 -12.61
CA LYS A 50 14.44 -22.82 -11.46
C LYS A 50 13.56 -22.55 -10.24
N MET A 51 12.97 -21.36 -10.14
CA MET A 51 12.20 -20.90 -8.98
C MET A 51 10.70 -20.82 -9.27
N ARG A 52 10.22 -21.21 -10.46
CA ARG A 52 8.82 -20.99 -10.83
C ARG A 52 7.88 -21.94 -10.06
N ASN A 53 7.16 -21.39 -9.10
CA ASN A 53 6.08 -22.07 -8.40
C ASN A 53 4.96 -21.09 -8.04
N ARG A 54 3.80 -21.61 -7.62
CA ARG A 54 2.61 -20.79 -7.29
C ARG A 54 2.93 -19.65 -6.31
N ALA A 55 3.62 -19.95 -5.21
CA ALA A 55 3.99 -18.95 -4.20
C ALA A 55 4.90 -17.86 -4.79
N ASN A 56 5.87 -18.25 -5.63
CA ASN A 56 6.77 -17.33 -6.31
C ASN A 56 6.05 -16.47 -7.35
N ASN A 57 5.07 -17.01 -8.06
CA ASN A 57 4.27 -16.21 -8.98
C ASN A 57 3.45 -15.14 -8.22
N LEU A 58 2.93 -15.43 -7.01
CA LEU A 58 2.18 -14.45 -6.21
C LEU A 58 3.12 -13.34 -5.69
N LEU A 59 4.32 -13.76 -5.28
CA LEU A 59 5.41 -12.87 -4.88
C LEU A 59 5.92 -12.00 -6.04
N SER A 60 6.01 -12.54 -7.27
CA SER A 60 6.33 -11.77 -8.47
C SER A 60 5.22 -10.77 -8.82
N ALA A 61 3.95 -11.16 -8.71
CA ALA A 61 2.83 -10.26 -8.91
C ALA A 61 2.84 -9.11 -7.90
N LEU A 62 3.17 -9.40 -6.63
CA LEU A 62 3.35 -8.38 -5.60
C LEU A 62 4.47 -7.40 -5.95
N ALA A 63 5.64 -7.89 -6.37
CA ALA A 63 6.75 -7.02 -6.79
C ALA A 63 6.37 -6.12 -7.97
N PHE A 64 5.59 -6.63 -8.94
CA PHE A 64 5.07 -5.83 -10.05
C PHE A 64 4.14 -4.71 -9.58
N VAL A 65 3.19 -5.03 -8.69
CA VAL A 65 2.25 -4.03 -8.14
C VAL A 65 2.98 -2.99 -7.27
N ASP A 66 3.96 -3.42 -6.47
CA ASP A 66 4.78 -2.52 -5.65
C ASP A 66 5.56 -1.51 -6.53
N MET A 67 6.13 -1.95 -7.66
CA MET A 67 6.77 -1.06 -8.65
C MET A 67 5.77 -0.12 -9.31
N ALA A 68 4.61 -0.63 -9.74
CA ALA A 68 3.58 0.18 -10.36
C ALA A 68 3.08 1.28 -9.41
N PHE A 69 2.94 0.99 -8.11
CA PHE A 69 2.58 1.96 -7.09
C PHE A 69 3.64 3.07 -6.96
N LEU A 70 4.92 2.71 -6.88
CA LEU A 70 6.02 3.68 -6.80
C LEU A 70 6.05 4.61 -8.03
N LEU A 71 5.82 4.05 -9.22
CA LEU A 71 5.72 4.83 -10.46
C LEU A 71 4.49 5.75 -10.47
N ALA A 72 3.34 5.29 -9.96
CA ALA A 72 2.14 6.11 -9.84
C ALA A 72 2.32 7.30 -8.88
N MET A 73 3.22 7.20 -7.89
CA MET A 73 3.53 8.30 -6.97
C MET A 73 4.54 9.31 -7.54
N LEU A 74 5.24 8.99 -8.64
CA LEU A 74 6.25 9.85 -9.26
C LEU A 74 5.72 11.24 -9.66
N PRO A 75 4.54 11.39 -10.31
CA PRO A 75 4.01 12.71 -10.66
C PRO A 75 3.76 13.60 -9.43
N HIS A 76 3.38 13.01 -8.29
CA HIS A 76 3.22 13.75 -7.03
C HIS A 76 4.55 14.28 -6.50
N SER A 77 5.63 13.50 -6.62
CA SER A 77 6.98 13.96 -6.27
C SER A 77 7.46 15.08 -7.19
N LEU A 78 7.33 14.91 -8.50
CA LEU A 78 7.74 15.90 -9.50
C LEU A 78 7.01 17.24 -9.33
N ALA A 79 5.74 17.22 -8.94
CA ALA A 79 4.96 18.43 -8.67
C ALA A 79 5.47 19.28 -7.49
N ASN A 80 6.37 18.76 -6.66
CA ASN A 80 6.98 19.51 -5.55
C ASN A 80 8.30 20.21 -5.93
N TYR A 81 8.82 19.99 -7.14
CA TYR A 81 9.96 20.75 -7.67
C TYR A 81 9.47 22.05 -8.30
N THR A 82 10.06 23.18 -7.90
CA THR A 82 9.65 24.52 -8.33
C THR A 82 9.67 24.67 -9.85
N ASP A 83 10.73 24.20 -10.50
CA ASP A 83 10.93 24.36 -11.95
C ASP A 83 9.87 23.59 -12.76
N LEU A 84 9.44 22.43 -12.26
CA LEU A 84 8.38 21.64 -12.88
C LEU A 84 6.99 22.19 -12.51
N ALA A 85 6.80 22.62 -11.27
CA ALA A 85 5.52 23.15 -10.79
C ALA A 85 5.12 24.46 -11.47
N THR A 86 6.09 25.29 -11.87
CA THR A 86 5.86 26.55 -12.61
C THR A 86 5.75 26.34 -14.12
N ASN A 87 6.27 25.24 -14.66
CA ASN A 87 6.12 24.90 -16.07
C ASN A 87 4.63 24.71 -16.44
N TYR A 88 4.14 25.52 -17.38
CA TYR A 88 2.74 25.53 -17.79
C TYR A 88 2.22 24.16 -18.26
N TYR A 89 2.99 23.47 -19.11
CA TYR A 89 2.57 22.19 -19.70
C TYR A 89 2.50 21.08 -18.65
N PHE A 90 3.54 20.96 -17.81
CA PHE A 90 3.56 19.99 -16.73
C PHE A 90 2.42 20.27 -15.74
N ARG A 91 2.26 21.53 -15.34
CA ARG A 91 1.22 21.95 -14.40
C ARG A 91 -0.19 21.66 -14.92
N LEU A 92 -0.45 21.94 -16.19
CA LEU A 92 -1.72 21.64 -16.84
C LEU A 92 -1.98 20.13 -16.82
N ALA A 93 -1.01 19.33 -17.29
CA ALA A 93 -1.12 17.87 -17.33
C ALA A 93 -1.32 17.27 -15.94
N TYR A 94 -0.54 17.71 -14.94
CA TYR A 94 -0.66 17.26 -13.56
C TYR A 94 -2.01 17.63 -12.95
N LEU A 95 -2.47 18.88 -13.08
CA LEU A 95 -3.75 19.29 -12.51
C LEU A 95 -4.96 18.59 -13.15
N TRP A 96 -4.86 18.23 -14.43
CA TRP A 96 -5.87 17.41 -15.11
C TRP A 96 -5.87 15.96 -14.66
N SER A 97 -4.69 15.37 -14.50
CA SER A 97 -4.53 13.95 -14.16
C SER A 97 -4.50 13.69 -12.65
N LYS A 98 -4.38 14.71 -11.79
CA LYS A 98 -4.16 14.59 -10.34
C LYS A 98 -5.09 13.59 -9.65
N LEU A 99 -6.39 13.67 -9.93
CA LEU A 99 -7.38 12.77 -9.35
C LEU A 99 -7.20 11.32 -9.85
N ASN A 100 -6.91 11.15 -11.14
CA ASN A 100 -6.66 9.85 -11.74
C ASN A 100 -5.40 9.20 -11.16
N VAL A 101 -4.30 9.96 -11.05
CA VAL A 101 -3.04 9.49 -10.46
C VAL A 101 -3.25 9.08 -9.00
N ASN A 102 -3.96 9.92 -8.22
CA ASN A 102 -4.29 9.59 -6.85
C ASN A 102 -5.16 8.33 -6.74
N TRP A 103 -6.15 8.16 -7.63
CA TRP A 103 -6.96 6.94 -7.67
C TRP A 103 -6.12 5.70 -7.99
N VAL A 104 -5.27 5.76 -9.02
CA VAL A 104 -4.37 4.65 -9.39
C VAL A 104 -3.45 4.28 -8.22
N ALA A 105 -2.87 5.26 -7.54
CA ALA A 105 -2.01 5.02 -6.37
C ALA A 105 -2.78 4.31 -5.23
N ASN A 106 -3.99 4.77 -4.92
CA ASN A 106 -4.82 4.13 -3.89
C ASN A 106 -5.26 2.71 -4.31
N TRP A 107 -5.60 2.51 -5.58
CA TRP A 107 -5.96 1.21 -6.12
C TRP A 107 -4.79 0.22 -6.04
N LEU A 108 -3.61 0.60 -6.52
CA LEU A 108 -2.42 -0.25 -6.46
C LEU A 108 -2.01 -0.54 -5.01
N SER A 109 -2.15 0.44 -4.11
CA SER A 109 -1.91 0.21 -2.69
C SER A 109 -2.86 -0.82 -2.10
N ALA A 110 -4.17 -0.71 -2.38
CA ALA A 110 -5.14 -1.70 -1.93
C ALA A 110 -4.88 -3.08 -2.55
N ALA A 111 -4.56 -3.16 -3.85
CA ALA A 111 -4.20 -4.40 -4.52
C ALA A 111 -2.99 -5.08 -3.87
N ALA A 112 -1.93 -4.33 -3.55
CA ALA A 112 -0.75 -4.87 -2.88
C ALA A 112 -1.09 -5.51 -1.53
N VAL A 113 -1.92 -4.85 -0.71
CA VAL A 113 -2.37 -5.38 0.59
C VAL A 113 -3.11 -6.71 0.43
N TRP A 114 -4.05 -6.79 -0.51
CA TRP A 114 -4.82 -8.00 -0.76
C TRP A 114 -3.97 -9.13 -1.36
N ILE A 115 -2.98 -8.81 -2.19
CA ILE A 115 -2.00 -9.79 -2.68
C ILE A 115 -1.14 -10.33 -1.53
N VAL A 116 -0.70 -9.47 -0.60
CA VAL A 116 0.03 -9.91 0.61
C VAL A 116 -0.82 -10.88 1.44
N LEU A 117 -2.11 -10.58 1.63
CA LEU A 117 -3.04 -11.51 2.28
C LEU A 117 -3.14 -12.83 1.53
N ALA A 118 -3.27 -12.81 0.20
CA ALA A 118 -3.32 -14.01 -0.62
C ALA A 118 -2.04 -14.85 -0.48
N VAL A 119 -0.86 -14.22 -0.43
CA VAL A 119 0.43 -14.88 -0.14
C VAL A 119 0.41 -15.52 1.25
N CYS A 120 -0.09 -14.84 2.28
CA CYS A 120 -0.20 -15.40 3.63
C CYS A 120 -1.16 -16.59 3.71
N VAL A 121 -2.30 -16.52 3.02
CA VAL A 121 -3.25 -17.65 2.91
C VAL A 121 -2.59 -18.83 2.21
N ASP A 122 -1.92 -18.60 1.09
CA ASP A 122 -1.23 -19.65 0.34
C ASP A 122 -0.16 -20.35 1.18
N ARG A 123 0.66 -19.57 1.91
CA ARG A 123 1.66 -20.11 2.85
C ARG A 123 1.02 -20.97 3.94
N ASN A 124 -0.06 -20.50 4.55
CA ASN A 124 -0.75 -21.24 5.61
C ASN A 124 -1.37 -22.55 5.10
N MET A 125 -1.98 -22.53 3.90
CA MET A 125 -2.49 -23.75 3.25
C MET A 125 -1.39 -24.74 2.90
N GLY A 126 -0.24 -24.25 2.41
CA GLY A 126 0.92 -25.07 2.09
C GLY A 126 1.49 -25.82 3.30
N VAL A 127 1.50 -25.18 4.48
CA VAL A 127 1.97 -25.83 5.72
C VAL A 127 0.95 -26.83 6.25
N LYS A 128 -0.36 -26.52 6.24
CA LYS A 128 -1.41 -27.43 6.72
C LYS A 128 -1.61 -28.69 5.87
N SER A 129 -1.23 -28.64 4.60
CA SER A 129 -1.48 -29.73 3.66
C SER A 129 -0.29 -29.91 2.73
N PRO A 130 0.70 -30.75 3.08
CA PRO A 130 1.88 -30.97 2.24
C PRO A 130 1.53 -31.54 0.86
N LEU A 131 0.40 -32.25 0.73
CA LEU A 131 -0.13 -32.73 -0.54
C LEU A 131 -0.81 -31.62 -1.37
N TYR A 132 -1.32 -30.57 -0.72
CA TYR A 132 -1.86 -29.38 -1.40
C TYR A 132 -0.75 -28.54 -2.06
N SER A 133 0.45 -28.53 -1.46
CA SER A 133 1.65 -27.89 -2.01
C SER A 133 2.09 -28.49 -3.37
N ARG A 134 1.73 -29.76 -3.64
CA ARG A 134 2.09 -30.48 -4.87
C ARG A 134 1.12 -30.25 -6.03
N LYS A 135 -0.06 -29.67 -5.78
CA LYS A 135 -1.07 -29.42 -6.80
C LYS A 135 -0.81 -28.05 -7.41
N ASP A 136 0.08 -28.00 -8.41
CA ASP A 136 0.27 -26.80 -9.20
C ASP A 136 -1.07 -26.34 -9.79
N TRP A 137 -1.46 -25.11 -9.47
CA TRP A 137 -2.62 -24.50 -10.08
C TRP A 137 -2.30 -24.28 -11.55
N ALA A 138 -3.22 -24.67 -12.44
CA ALA A 138 -3.14 -24.26 -13.83
C ALA A 138 -2.98 -22.73 -13.87
N SER A 139 -1.99 -22.23 -14.62
CA SER A 139 -1.61 -20.81 -14.65
C SER A 139 -2.81 -19.87 -14.82
N GLY A 140 -3.84 -20.29 -15.55
CA GLY A 140 -5.09 -19.55 -15.73
C GLY A 140 -5.85 -19.25 -14.44
N ARG A 141 -5.95 -20.18 -13.48
CA ARG A 141 -6.67 -19.96 -12.21
C ARG A 141 -6.00 -18.88 -11.36
N MET A 142 -4.67 -18.83 -11.41
CA MET A 142 -3.91 -17.82 -10.71
C MET A 142 -4.12 -16.43 -11.32
N VAL A 143 -4.08 -16.33 -12.65
CA VAL A 143 -4.36 -15.06 -13.35
C VAL A 143 -5.77 -14.58 -13.01
N VAL A 144 -6.76 -15.46 -13.03
CA VAL A 144 -8.15 -15.14 -12.63
C VAL A 144 -8.20 -14.61 -11.19
N LEU A 145 -7.52 -15.26 -10.23
CA LEU A 145 -7.46 -14.77 -8.85
C LEU A 145 -6.88 -13.36 -8.76
N LEU A 146 -5.77 -13.09 -9.45
CA LEU A 146 -5.15 -11.76 -9.47
C LEU A 146 -6.07 -10.71 -10.11
N VAL A 147 -6.72 -11.04 -11.21
CA VAL A 147 -7.70 -10.16 -11.87
C VAL A 147 -8.86 -9.86 -10.94
N LEU A 148 -9.40 -10.86 -10.23
CA LEU A 148 -10.48 -10.66 -9.25
C LEU A 148 -10.04 -9.76 -8.09
N ILE A 149 -8.83 -9.95 -7.56
CA ILE A 149 -8.28 -9.08 -6.52
C ILE A 149 -8.17 -7.64 -7.04
N CYS A 150 -7.57 -7.44 -8.22
CA CYS A 150 -7.42 -6.12 -8.81
C CYS A 150 -8.78 -5.45 -9.11
N ALA A 151 -9.76 -6.20 -9.62
CA ALA A 151 -11.09 -5.68 -9.89
C ALA A 151 -11.82 -5.28 -8.60
N PHE A 152 -11.76 -6.14 -7.57
CA PHE A 152 -12.35 -5.87 -6.26
C PHE A 152 -11.74 -4.62 -5.60
N THR A 153 -10.42 -4.51 -5.55
CA THR A 153 -9.76 -3.35 -4.95
C THR A 153 -9.93 -2.08 -5.79
N GLY A 154 -10.02 -2.19 -7.11
CA GLY A 154 -10.31 -1.08 -8.01
C GLY A 154 -11.70 -0.51 -7.78
N LEU A 155 -12.70 -1.39 -7.62
CA LEU A 155 -14.07 -0.99 -7.29
C LEU A 155 -14.13 -0.34 -5.90
N LEU A 156 -13.49 -0.95 -4.90
CA LEU A 156 -13.46 -0.44 -3.53
C LEU A 156 -12.84 0.95 -3.43
N THR A 157 -11.81 1.23 -4.24
CA THR A 157 -11.10 2.53 -4.26
C THR A 157 -11.65 3.52 -5.30
N SER A 158 -12.61 3.10 -6.13
CA SER A 158 -13.19 3.89 -7.24
C SER A 158 -13.75 5.24 -6.80
N TYR A 159 -14.21 5.35 -5.54
CA TYR A 159 -14.68 6.62 -4.99
C TYR A 159 -13.60 7.72 -5.02
N ASN A 160 -12.31 7.40 -5.05
CA ASN A 160 -11.24 8.40 -5.18
C ASN A 160 -11.21 9.09 -6.55
N PHE A 161 -11.79 8.46 -7.58
CA PHE A 161 -11.87 9.02 -8.93
C PHE A 161 -12.80 10.23 -8.98
N PHE A 162 -13.95 10.14 -8.31
CA PHE A 162 -14.99 11.17 -8.34
C PHE A 162 -15.29 11.82 -6.99
N GLY A 163 -14.71 11.35 -5.88
CA GLY A 163 -15.00 11.84 -4.53
C GLY A 163 -14.53 13.27 -4.26
N TYR A 164 -13.76 13.85 -5.17
CA TYR A 164 -13.31 15.24 -5.11
C TYR A 164 -13.69 15.98 -6.38
N HIS A 165 -14.15 17.22 -6.22
CA HIS A 165 -14.35 18.15 -7.32
C HIS A 165 -13.31 19.26 -7.26
N CYS A 166 -12.52 19.41 -8.33
CA CYS A 166 -11.47 20.42 -8.41
C CYS A 166 -11.89 21.60 -9.30
N PHE A 167 -11.99 22.78 -8.70
CA PHE A 167 -12.21 24.03 -9.42
C PHE A 167 -10.89 24.53 -9.97
N ARG A 168 -10.82 24.66 -11.29
CA ARG A 168 -9.67 25.22 -12.00
C ARG A 168 -9.99 26.64 -12.43
N THR A 169 -9.10 27.58 -12.15
CA THR A 169 -9.23 28.99 -12.53
C THR A 169 -7.94 29.44 -13.20
N TYR A 170 -8.11 30.20 -14.28
CA TYR A 170 -7.04 30.91 -14.96
C TYR A 170 -6.87 32.29 -14.33
N LEU A 171 -5.67 32.57 -13.84
CA LEU A 171 -5.23 33.82 -13.23
C LEU A 171 -4.20 34.49 -14.13
N CYS A 172 -3.93 35.77 -13.88
CA CYS A 172 -2.90 36.54 -14.57
C CYS A 172 -3.02 36.46 -16.10
N GLN A 173 -4.15 36.92 -16.67
CA GLN A 173 -4.39 36.90 -18.13
C GLN A 173 -4.20 35.51 -18.78
N ASN A 174 -4.64 34.44 -18.10
CA ASN A 174 -4.52 33.04 -18.53
C ASN A 174 -3.11 32.44 -18.52
N THR A 175 -2.12 33.12 -17.94
CA THR A 175 -0.76 32.59 -17.81
C THR A 175 -0.60 31.66 -16.61
N GLN A 176 -1.40 31.86 -15.56
CA GLN A 176 -1.30 31.08 -14.32
C GLN A 176 -2.52 30.18 -14.15
N LEU A 177 -2.29 28.87 -13.98
CA LEU A 177 -3.35 27.90 -13.71
C LEU A 177 -3.39 27.55 -12.22
N TYR A 178 -4.52 27.76 -11.57
CA TYR A 178 -4.72 27.44 -10.16
C TYR A 178 -5.87 26.45 -9.98
N SER A 179 -5.75 25.51 -9.04
CA SER A 179 -6.76 24.48 -8.79
C SER A 179 -6.95 24.20 -7.30
N VAL A 180 -8.20 24.16 -6.86
CA VAL A 180 -8.58 23.79 -5.48
C VAL A 180 -9.61 22.68 -5.53
N CYS A 181 -9.36 21.62 -4.76
CA CYS A 181 -10.23 20.43 -4.70
C CYS A 181 -11.02 20.38 -3.40
N TYR A 182 -12.33 20.18 -3.52
CA TYR A 182 -13.26 20.01 -2.42
C TYR A 182 -13.82 18.59 -2.43
N SER A 183 -13.97 17.99 -1.25
CA SER A 183 -14.61 16.67 -1.11
C SER A 183 -16.11 16.78 -1.39
N ILE A 184 -16.64 15.94 -2.27
CA ILE A 184 -18.08 15.89 -2.58
C ILE A 184 -18.91 15.58 -1.33
N ALA A 185 -18.36 14.83 -0.37
CA ALA A 185 -19.06 14.51 0.87
C ALA A 185 -19.22 15.72 1.82
N SER A 186 -18.46 16.80 1.62
CA SER A 186 -18.47 17.97 2.51
C SER A 186 -19.78 18.74 2.45
N GLU A 187 -20.18 19.31 3.60
CA GLU A 187 -21.37 20.16 3.71
C GLU A 187 -21.09 21.61 3.30
N SER A 188 -19.87 22.09 3.54
CA SER A 188 -19.45 23.44 3.17
C SER A 188 -18.87 23.47 1.75
N TRP A 189 -19.55 24.18 0.85
CA TRP A 189 -19.12 24.33 -0.54
C TRP A 189 -18.56 25.72 -0.83
N ARG A 190 -17.80 25.83 -1.92
CA ARG A 190 -17.11 27.07 -2.33
C ARG A 190 -18.06 28.27 -2.34
N GLY A 191 -17.67 29.34 -1.63
CA GLY A 191 -18.40 30.60 -1.59
C GLY A 191 -19.70 30.55 -0.78
N ASN A 192 -19.74 29.75 0.29
CA ASN A 192 -20.90 29.54 1.15
C ASN A 192 -22.15 29.06 0.40
N ARG A 193 -21.94 28.28 -0.67
CA ARG A 193 -23.01 27.71 -1.49
C ARG A 193 -23.42 26.34 -0.94
N THR A 194 -24.63 25.92 -1.24
CA THR A 194 -25.06 24.54 -1.01
C THR A 194 -24.32 23.58 -1.93
N ASN A 195 -24.05 22.37 -1.44
CA ASN A 195 -23.41 21.34 -2.24
C ASN A 195 -24.30 20.95 -3.44
N PRO A 196 -23.80 21.04 -4.69
CA PRO A 196 -24.60 20.78 -5.89
C PRO A 196 -24.83 19.29 -6.17
N TYR A 197 -24.17 18.39 -5.45
CA TYR A 197 -24.28 16.96 -5.65
C TYR A 197 -25.49 16.36 -4.91
N SER A 198 -26.14 15.40 -5.55
CA SER A 198 -27.30 14.69 -4.97
C SER A 198 -26.91 13.94 -3.70
N HIS A 199 -27.88 13.79 -2.79
CA HIS A 199 -27.68 13.10 -1.51
C HIS A 199 -27.15 11.67 -1.69
N GLY A 200 -27.63 10.94 -2.70
CA GLY A 200 -27.20 9.56 -2.98
C GLY A 200 -25.70 9.44 -3.29
N ILE A 201 -25.15 10.35 -4.11
CA ILE A 201 -23.71 10.34 -4.43
C ILE A 201 -22.88 10.69 -3.20
N ARG A 202 -23.35 11.65 -2.39
CA ARG A 202 -22.66 12.06 -1.15
C ARG A 202 -22.58 10.91 -0.15
N GLU A 203 -23.69 10.20 0.07
CA GLU A 203 -23.73 9.02 0.94
C GLU A 203 -22.89 7.88 0.40
N TYR A 204 -22.94 7.61 -0.91
CA TYR A 204 -22.06 6.61 -1.52
C TYR A 204 -20.59 6.91 -1.24
N VAL A 205 -20.14 8.17 -1.37
CA VAL A 205 -18.75 8.53 -1.08
C VAL A 205 -18.42 8.33 0.39
N LYS A 206 -19.29 8.73 1.32
CA LYS A 206 -19.10 8.51 2.77
C LYS A 206 -18.97 7.02 3.11
N VAL A 207 -19.91 6.20 2.64
CA VAL A 207 -19.91 4.74 2.85
C VAL A 207 -18.66 4.11 2.24
N SER A 208 -18.25 4.54 1.05
CA SER A 208 -17.06 4.03 0.38
C SER A 208 -15.76 4.36 1.14
N ILE A 209 -15.66 5.55 1.75
CA ILE A 209 -14.52 5.90 2.61
C ILE A 209 -14.45 4.97 3.84
N VAL A 210 -15.60 4.74 4.50
CA VAL A 210 -15.67 3.82 5.65
C VAL A 210 -15.32 2.39 5.23
N ALA A 211 -15.88 1.92 4.11
CA ALA A 211 -15.57 0.60 3.56
C ALA A 211 -14.07 0.45 3.24
N ASN A 212 -13.44 1.48 2.69
CA ASN A 212 -12.00 1.48 2.42
C ASN A 212 -11.18 1.34 3.70
N VAL A 213 -11.50 2.08 4.76
CA VAL A 213 -10.82 1.93 6.07
C VAL A 213 -11.00 0.51 6.61
N LEU A 214 -12.22 -0.02 6.58
CA LEU A 214 -12.52 -1.33 7.14
C LEU A 214 -11.86 -2.47 6.34
N LEU A 215 -11.91 -2.41 5.00
CA LEU A 215 -11.50 -3.53 4.14
C LEU A 215 -10.06 -3.43 3.62
N VAL A 216 -9.46 -2.24 3.57
CA VAL A 216 -8.05 -2.05 3.12
C VAL A 216 -7.09 -1.86 4.29
N VAL A 217 -7.57 -1.38 5.44
CA VAL A 217 -6.71 -1.16 6.61
C VAL A 217 -7.03 -2.14 7.73
N ALA A 218 -8.25 -2.11 8.28
CA ALA A 218 -8.57 -2.87 9.50
C ALA A 218 -8.59 -4.39 9.26
N PHE A 219 -9.36 -4.86 8.27
CA PHE A 219 -9.49 -6.28 7.96
C PHE A 219 -8.13 -6.94 7.64
N PRO A 220 -7.25 -6.37 6.81
CA PRO A 220 -5.93 -6.95 6.56
C PRO A 220 -5.06 -7.06 7.82
N ILE A 221 -5.12 -6.12 8.76
CA ILE A 221 -4.40 -6.22 10.05
C ILE A 221 -4.85 -7.46 10.80
N PHE A 222 -6.17 -7.61 11.02
CA PHE A 222 -6.71 -8.75 11.76
C PHE A 222 -6.45 -10.07 11.03
N ALA A 223 -6.61 -10.09 9.71
CA ALA A 223 -6.36 -11.27 8.89
C ALA A 223 -4.88 -11.67 8.92
N LEU A 224 -3.94 -10.72 8.82
CA LEU A 224 -2.51 -11.01 8.93
C LEU A 224 -2.16 -11.58 10.31
N ILE A 225 -2.69 -11.01 11.39
CA ILE A 225 -2.46 -11.54 12.74
C ILE A 225 -2.99 -12.97 12.85
N ALA A 226 -4.23 -13.22 12.42
CA ALA A 226 -4.86 -14.53 12.50
C ALA A 226 -4.15 -15.58 11.64
N LEU A 227 -3.84 -15.27 10.38
CA LEU A 227 -3.18 -16.18 9.44
C LEU A 227 -1.76 -16.52 9.88
N ASN A 228 -0.99 -15.53 10.32
CA ASN A 228 0.38 -15.76 10.78
C ASN A 228 0.43 -16.49 12.14
N THR A 229 -0.54 -16.25 13.03
CA THR A 229 -0.68 -17.02 14.28
C THR A 229 -1.04 -18.47 13.98
N ALA A 230 -1.96 -18.72 13.03
CA ALA A 230 -2.32 -20.06 12.60
C ALA A 230 -1.13 -20.80 11.96
N LEU A 231 -0.32 -20.10 11.15
CA LEU A 231 0.92 -20.63 10.59
C LEU A 231 1.89 -21.07 11.68
N LEU A 232 2.12 -20.22 12.69
CA LEU A 232 3.02 -20.54 13.81
C LEU A 232 2.51 -21.73 14.63
N ARG A 233 1.20 -21.81 14.88
CA ARG A 233 0.59 -22.95 15.59
C ARG A 233 0.79 -24.26 14.83
N GLU A 234 0.61 -24.25 13.51
CA GLU A 234 0.79 -25.45 12.70
C GLU A 234 2.25 -25.89 12.63
N LEU A 235 3.18 -24.95 12.50
CA LEU A 235 4.62 -25.24 12.54
C LEU A 235 5.03 -25.89 13.87
N ARG A 236 4.57 -25.34 15.00
CA ARG A 236 4.79 -25.92 16.34
C ARG A 236 4.20 -27.33 16.48
N LYS A 237 3.03 -27.56 15.90
CA LYS A 237 2.39 -28.88 15.93
C LYS A 237 3.20 -29.92 15.16
N GLN A 238 3.77 -29.54 14.01
CA GLN A 238 4.60 -30.42 13.19
C GLN A 238 5.91 -30.79 13.89
N ILE A 239 6.56 -29.82 14.53
CA ILE A 239 7.76 -30.02 15.35
C ILE A 239 7.49 -31.01 16.50
N ASN A 240 6.37 -30.85 17.19
CA ASN A 240 6.00 -31.68 18.34
C ASN A 240 5.42 -33.05 17.97
N HIS A 241 5.30 -33.40 16.68
CA HIS A 241 4.66 -34.66 16.26
C HIS A 241 5.63 -35.86 16.42
N PRO A 242 5.23 -36.93 17.14
CA PRO A 242 6.14 -38.02 17.55
C PRO A 242 6.76 -38.83 16.38
N LEU A 243 6.12 -38.85 15.20
CA LEU A 243 6.64 -39.56 14.02
C LEU A 243 7.90 -38.91 13.41
N LEU A 244 8.08 -37.59 13.55
CA LEU A 244 9.31 -36.89 13.13
C LEU A 244 10.42 -37.02 14.18
N GLN A 245 10.06 -37.07 15.46
CA GLN A 245 10.97 -37.43 16.55
C GLN A 245 11.55 -38.85 16.36
N HIS A 246 10.76 -39.81 15.85
CA HIS A 246 11.23 -41.18 15.68
C HIS A 246 12.24 -41.36 14.52
N LYS A 247 12.14 -40.55 13.45
CA LYS A 247 13.19 -40.48 12.41
C LYS A 247 14.48 -39.84 12.93
N HIS A 248 14.38 -38.89 13.86
CA HIS A 248 15.54 -38.30 14.52
C HIS A 248 16.16 -39.20 15.60
N SER A 249 15.37 -40.04 16.29
CA SER A 249 15.84 -40.87 17.41
C SER A 249 16.74 -42.03 16.96
N VAL A 250 16.48 -42.65 15.80
CA VAL A 250 17.32 -43.75 15.27
C VAL A 250 18.75 -43.28 14.92
N SER A 251 18.94 -41.98 14.68
CA SER A 251 20.25 -41.36 14.42
C SER A 251 20.91 -40.73 15.67
N SER A 252 20.21 -40.65 16.82
CA SER A 252 20.54 -39.71 17.91
C SER A 252 20.96 -40.36 19.23
N ARG A 253 22.12 -41.04 19.26
CA ARG A 253 22.84 -41.22 20.55
C ARG A 253 23.83 -40.07 20.87
N LYS A 254 23.96 -39.06 20.00
CA LYS A 254 24.92 -37.92 20.18
C LYS A 254 24.39 -36.49 19.91
N ARG A 255 23.09 -36.28 19.61
CA ARG A 255 22.58 -35.01 19.00
C ARG A 255 21.56 -34.19 19.84
N SER A 256 21.52 -34.36 21.15
CA SER A 256 20.45 -33.82 22.00
C SER A 256 20.49 -32.31 22.27
N SER A 257 21.65 -31.63 22.17
CA SER A 257 21.71 -30.16 22.41
C SER A 257 21.56 -29.32 21.14
N SER A 258 22.06 -29.79 20.00
CA SER A 258 22.05 -29.06 18.72
C SER A 258 20.72 -29.11 17.99
N THR A 259 19.94 -30.19 18.14
CA THR A 259 18.63 -30.30 17.47
C THR A 259 17.58 -29.39 18.13
N VAL A 260 17.60 -29.28 19.47
CA VAL A 260 16.69 -28.41 20.24
C VAL A 260 17.01 -26.92 20.00
N SER A 261 18.29 -26.56 19.80
CA SER A 261 18.67 -25.17 19.51
C SER A 261 18.31 -24.74 18.09
N ILE A 262 18.38 -25.64 17.11
CA ILE A 262 17.96 -25.38 15.71
C ILE A 262 16.44 -25.12 15.64
N ASP A 263 15.66 -25.95 16.34
CA ASP A 263 14.20 -25.87 16.38
C ASP A 263 13.70 -24.55 17.01
N ARG A 264 14.24 -24.20 18.18
CA ARG A 264 13.96 -22.92 18.85
C ARG A 264 14.40 -21.71 18.02
N SER A 265 15.48 -21.84 17.25
CA SER A 265 15.95 -20.80 16.33
C SER A 265 15.03 -20.62 15.12
N GLN A 266 14.43 -21.69 14.60
CA GLN A 266 13.43 -21.60 13.53
C GLN A 266 12.14 -20.96 14.03
N GLU A 267 11.63 -21.35 15.20
CA GLU A 267 10.46 -20.71 15.81
C GLU A 267 10.67 -19.21 16.06
N LEU A 268 11.85 -18.83 16.58
CA LEU A 268 12.20 -17.44 16.83
C LEU A 268 12.28 -16.64 15.53
N LYS A 269 12.91 -17.17 14.48
CA LYS A 269 12.98 -16.52 13.16
C LYS A 269 11.58 -16.30 12.57
N VAL A 270 10.69 -17.29 12.65
CA VAL A 270 9.31 -17.16 12.16
C VAL A 270 8.56 -16.10 12.96
N ALA A 271 8.61 -16.15 14.30
CA ALA A 271 7.94 -15.16 15.15
C ALA A 271 8.45 -13.73 14.89
N ILE A 272 9.76 -13.54 14.71
CA ILE A 272 10.35 -12.25 14.36
C ILE A 272 9.80 -11.75 13.02
N THR A 273 9.74 -12.60 11.99
CA THR A 273 9.18 -12.19 10.68
C THR A 273 7.69 -11.85 10.75
N VAL A 274 6.91 -12.55 11.57
CA VAL A 274 5.49 -12.23 11.80
C VAL A 274 5.33 -10.89 12.48
N CYS A 275 6.05 -10.65 13.58
CA CYS A 275 6.04 -9.37 14.28
C CYS A 275 6.54 -8.23 13.39
N ALA A 276 7.55 -8.47 12.57
CA ALA A 276 8.05 -7.50 11.61
C ALA A 276 7.01 -7.17 10.54
N ILE A 277 6.39 -8.16 9.89
CA ILE A 277 5.38 -7.92 8.84
C ILE A 277 4.17 -7.16 9.40
N VAL A 278 3.63 -7.64 10.53
CA VAL A 278 2.46 -7.02 11.17
C VAL A 278 2.80 -5.65 11.72
N GLY A 279 3.95 -5.50 12.39
CA GLY A 279 4.43 -4.24 12.93
C GLY A 279 4.66 -3.20 11.83
N CYS A 280 5.37 -3.57 10.76
CA CYS A 280 5.56 -2.70 9.60
C CYS A 280 4.22 -2.30 8.97
N PHE A 281 3.26 -3.22 8.83
CA PHE A 281 1.94 -2.91 8.28
C PHE A 281 1.18 -1.90 9.16
N ILE A 282 1.11 -2.14 10.48
CA ILE A 282 0.42 -1.26 11.42
C ILE A 282 1.07 0.13 11.43
N LEU A 283 2.41 0.20 11.48
CA LEU A 283 3.14 1.46 11.51
C LEU A 283 2.98 2.27 10.22
N THR A 284 2.90 1.60 9.07
CA THR A 284 2.86 2.29 7.77
C THR A 284 1.45 2.62 7.29
N GLN A 285 0.48 1.71 7.50
CA GLN A 285 -0.89 1.85 7.01
C GLN A 285 -1.87 2.36 8.08
N GLY A 286 -1.62 2.04 9.36
CA GLY A 286 -2.48 2.42 10.47
C GLY A 286 -2.71 3.93 10.61
N PRO A 287 -1.65 4.77 10.59
CA PRO A 287 -1.79 6.21 10.74
C PRO A 287 -2.69 6.86 9.66
N SER A 288 -2.60 6.40 8.41
CA SER A 288 -3.42 6.95 7.31
C SER A 288 -4.91 6.63 7.52
N GLY A 289 -5.22 5.39 7.95
CA GLY A 289 -6.57 4.97 8.29
C GLY A 289 -7.18 5.77 9.45
N VAL A 290 -6.41 6.03 10.51
CA VAL A 290 -6.87 6.82 11.67
C VAL A 290 -7.22 8.25 11.28
N ILE A 291 -6.36 8.90 10.46
CA ILE A 291 -6.60 10.28 10.01
C ILE A 291 -7.83 10.35 9.11
N LEU A 292 -8.07 9.32 8.28
CA LEU A 292 -9.25 9.25 7.43
C LEU A 292 -10.54 9.10 8.24
N VAL A 293 -10.55 8.28 9.29
CA VAL A 293 -11.68 8.15 10.22
C VAL A 293 -11.91 9.43 11.00
N TRP A 294 -10.84 10.06 11.49
CA TRP A 294 -10.93 11.35 12.18
C TRP A 294 -11.56 12.42 11.29
N HIS A 295 -11.18 12.46 10.01
CA HIS A 295 -11.75 13.39 9.04
C HIS A 295 -13.27 13.18 8.84
N LEU A 296 -13.72 11.92 8.82
CA LEU A 296 -15.15 11.61 8.74
C LEU A 296 -15.90 12.00 10.02
N ALA A 297 -15.33 11.71 11.18
CA ALA A 297 -15.98 11.92 12.48
C ALA A 297 -16.08 13.41 12.85
N SER A 298 -15.06 14.20 12.51
CA SER A 298 -15.02 15.62 12.87
C SER A 298 -15.94 16.49 12.01
N GLY A 299 -16.45 16.00 10.86
CA GLY A 299 -17.38 16.71 9.96
C GLY A 299 -16.86 18.04 9.40
N SER A 300 -15.69 18.46 9.84
CA SER A 300 -15.10 19.77 9.63
C SER A 300 -13.98 19.62 8.62
N THR A 301 -13.93 20.56 7.67
CA THR A 301 -12.83 20.70 6.73
C THR A 301 -11.53 20.84 7.52
N PRO A 302 -10.60 19.86 7.48
CA PRO A 302 -9.37 19.89 8.26
C PRO A 302 -8.33 20.82 7.60
N THR A 303 -8.78 21.82 6.85
CA THR A 303 -7.92 22.74 6.08
C THR A 303 -7.50 23.97 6.89
N THR A 304 -7.97 24.15 8.13
CA THR A 304 -7.62 25.34 8.93
C THR A 304 -6.38 25.15 9.80
N SER A 305 -5.99 23.93 10.15
CA SER A 305 -4.82 23.69 11.02
C SER A 305 -3.65 23.06 10.22
N PRO A 306 -2.52 23.79 10.06
CA PRO A 306 -1.32 23.28 9.39
C PRO A 306 -0.78 21.98 10.02
N PHE A 307 -1.02 21.77 11.32
CA PHE A 307 -0.61 20.56 12.04
C PHE A 307 -1.31 19.30 11.51
N PHE A 308 -2.64 19.33 11.38
CA PHE A 308 -3.39 18.16 10.87
C PHE A 308 -3.03 17.83 9.42
N TYR A 309 -2.76 18.86 8.61
CA TYR A 309 -2.27 18.66 7.25
C TYR A 309 -0.91 17.94 7.25
N ASN A 310 0.05 18.42 8.04
CA ASN A 310 1.37 17.79 8.15
C ASN A 310 1.28 16.35 8.65
N LEU A 311 0.41 16.08 9.63
CA LEU A 311 0.18 14.73 10.14
C LEU A 311 -0.37 13.80 9.05
N ARG A 312 -1.32 14.28 8.23
CA ARG A 312 -1.84 13.54 7.07
C ARG A 312 -0.76 13.27 6.03
N SER A 313 0.06 14.27 5.71
CA SER A 313 1.18 14.10 4.77
C SER A 313 2.20 13.10 5.29
N ALA A 314 2.55 13.14 6.57
CA ALA A 314 3.44 12.16 7.20
C ALA A 314 2.87 10.73 7.12
N ALA A 315 1.59 10.56 7.49
CA ALA A 315 0.92 9.27 7.45
C ALA A 315 0.84 8.69 6.03
N ASN A 316 0.52 9.51 5.02
CA ASN A 316 0.52 9.07 3.63
C ASN A 316 1.92 8.72 3.14
N PHE A 317 2.96 9.43 3.61
CA PHE A 317 4.34 9.11 3.26
C PHE A 317 4.83 7.81 3.90
N LEU A 318 4.40 7.51 5.13
CA LEU A 318 4.67 6.23 5.79
C LEU A 318 4.13 5.03 4.98
N VAL A 319 2.99 5.19 4.31
CA VAL A 319 2.48 4.19 3.37
C VAL A 319 3.50 3.90 2.27
N ILE A 320 4.14 4.94 1.70
CA ILE A 320 5.14 4.77 0.64
C ILE A 320 6.37 3.99 1.14
N PHE A 321 6.79 4.24 2.39
CA PHE A 321 7.90 3.51 3.01
C PHE A 321 7.69 2.00 3.09
N TYR A 322 6.44 1.53 3.20
CA TYR A 322 6.12 0.10 3.20
C TYR A 322 6.62 -0.65 1.96
N TYR A 323 6.72 0.05 0.83
CA TYR A 323 7.08 -0.52 -0.47
C TYR A 323 8.59 -0.68 -0.67
N ILE A 324 9.41 -0.25 0.29
CA ILE A 324 10.88 -0.37 0.25
C ILE A 324 11.37 -1.79 0.64
N HIS A 325 10.50 -2.68 1.10
CA HIS A 325 10.97 -3.83 1.88
C HIS A 325 11.41 -5.10 1.11
N VAL A 326 12.73 -5.30 1.17
CA VAL A 326 13.50 -6.57 1.07
C VAL A 326 13.07 -7.63 2.10
N LEU A 327 12.43 -7.25 3.22
CA LEU A 327 12.04 -8.16 4.30
C LEU A 327 10.89 -9.13 3.98
N LYS A 328 10.08 -8.87 2.93
CA LYS A 328 8.98 -9.78 2.53
C LYS A 328 9.50 -11.14 2.01
N TYR A 329 10.76 -11.19 1.56
CA TYR A 329 11.33 -12.30 0.78
C TYR A 329 12.39 -13.11 1.52
N HIS A 330 12.92 -12.61 2.64
CA HIS A 330 14.02 -13.23 3.38
C HIS A 330 13.69 -14.59 4.05
N GLY A 331 12.43 -15.02 4.00
CA GLY A 331 11.97 -16.28 4.59
C GLY A 331 12.20 -17.54 3.73
N LYS A 332 12.81 -17.43 2.53
CA LYS A 332 13.05 -18.58 1.64
C LYS A 332 14.46 -19.16 1.69
N ASP A 333 15.44 -18.45 2.24
CA ASP A 333 16.85 -18.83 2.17
C ASP A 333 17.27 -19.89 3.21
N SER A 334 16.36 -20.73 3.72
CA SER A 334 16.68 -21.68 4.81
C SER A 334 16.21 -23.10 4.60
N VAL A 335 15.73 -23.48 3.41
CA VAL A 335 15.20 -24.85 3.16
C VAL A 335 15.97 -25.62 2.08
N HIS A 336 16.94 -25.00 1.41
CA HIS A 336 17.85 -25.70 0.48
C HIS A 336 19.30 -25.46 0.89
N GLY A 337 19.71 -26.21 1.92
CA GLY A 337 21.09 -26.41 2.34
C GLY A 337 21.23 -27.84 2.83
#